data_AF-A0AAP4X765-F1
#
_entry.id   AF-A0AAP4X765-F1
#
_cell.length_a   1.000
_cell.length_b   1.000
_cell.length_c   1.000
_cell.angle_alpha   90.00
_cell.angle_beta   90.00
_cell.angle_gamma   90.00
#
_symmetry.space_group_name_H-M   'P 1'
#
loop_
_entity.id
_entity.type
_entity.pdbx_description
1 polymer ?
#
loop_
_entity_poly.entity_id
_entity_poly.type
_entity_poly.pdbx_seq_one_letter_code
_entity_poly.pdbx_strand_id
1 'polypeptide(L)'
;LVNEVLKIKTSIKKDQDDIDKCQSKENLNNEYIRLFPFSLSVCKNMVLKGQCVVFDEIIFCRDDILNYLISKGLEKSMAFEIMELVRKGKQNHDKQKWLYLSKTMRDHNVDDWYIESLQRIQYLFPKPHAAAYVLMALRIAWFKVHAPLLFYKGYFSTRVSQFDYDNMILACDNLKKIIDEKSKKELTLVQKEKLHTLKIAKEMKDRGYNFLPIDLNKSEANLFVMELSSNSLIMPFITIDGLGQVGANNIVKARGEKLFTQQDFEKRVKLNKTILKKFHDLNLIKQLPLE
;
A
#
# COMPACT_ATOMS: atom_id res chain seq x y z
N LEU A 1 -2.10 -3.29 -3.09
CA LEU A 1 -2.87 -2.01 -2.98
C LEU A 1 -2.04 -0.84 -2.48
N VAL A 2 -2.09 -0.31 -1.25
CA VAL A 2 -1.24 0.87 -0.90
C VAL A 2 0.26 0.54 -0.95
N ASN A 3 0.68 -0.70 -0.63
CA ASN A 3 2.07 -1.13 -0.79
C ASN A 3 2.46 -1.42 -2.25
N GLU A 4 1.49 -1.68 -3.14
CA GLU A 4 1.77 -1.72 -4.59
C GLU A 4 1.78 -0.31 -5.15
N VAL A 5 0.86 0.56 -4.73
CA VAL A 5 0.80 1.99 -5.04
C VAL A 5 2.02 2.72 -4.47
N LEU A 6 2.58 2.30 -3.32
CA LEU A 6 3.81 2.82 -2.73
C LEU A 6 5.06 2.20 -3.37
N LYS A 7 5.06 0.92 -3.76
CA LYS A 7 6.11 0.36 -4.62
C LYS A 7 6.17 1.10 -5.94
N ILE A 8 5.01 1.31 -6.56
CA ILE A 8 4.78 2.22 -7.69
C ILE A 8 5.25 3.63 -7.32
N LYS A 9 4.98 4.18 -6.14
CA LYS A 9 5.46 5.51 -5.69
C LYS A 9 6.98 5.59 -5.49
N THR A 10 7.65 4.51 -5.08
CA THR A 10 9.12 4.45 -4.96
C THR A 10 9.80 4.24 -6.31
N SER A 11 9.15 3.54 -7.25
CA SER A 11 9.57 3.54 -8.67
C SER A 11 9.32 4.91 -9.30
N ILE A 12 8.13 5.48 -9.12
CA ILE A 12 7.75 6.83 -9.53
C ILE A 12 8.63 7.91 -8.89
N LYS A 13 9.16 7.74 -7.67
CA LYS A 13 10.11 8.72 -7.08
C LYS A 13 11.48 8.73 -7.80
N LYS A 14 11.81 7.63 -8.49
CA LYS A 14 12.97 7.56 -9.39
C LYS A 14 12.64 8.09 -10.78
N ASP A 15 11.36 8.07 -11.15
CA ASP A 15 10.81 8.56 -12.42
C ASP A 15 10.11 9.95 -12.27
N GLN A 16 10.22 10.61 -11.11
CA GLN A 16 9.52 11.87 -10.80
C GLN A 16 10.10 12.99 -11.66
N ASP A 17 11.41 12.93 -11.93
CA ASP A 17 12.12 13.82 -12.85
C ASP A 17 11.68 13.63 -14.33
N ASP A 18 11.11 12.47 -14.67
CA ASP A 18 10.60 12.17 -16.02
C ASP A 18 9.10 12.50 -16.17
N ILE A 19 8.31 12.38 -15.09
CA ILE A 19 6.89 12.76 -15.06
C ILE A 19 6.73 14.29 -15.04
N ASP A 20 7.61 15.01 -14.34
CA ASP A 20 7.57 16.48 -14.30
C ASP A 20 7.88 17.12 -15.66
N LYS A 21 8.44 16.37 -16.63
CA LYS A 21 8.63 16.80 -18.02
C LYS A 21 7.40 16.62 -18.92
N CYS A 22 6.41 15.82 -18.51
CA CYS A 22 5.25 15.45 -19.33
C CYS A 22 3.97 16.19 -18.93
N GLN A 23 4.07 17.40 -18.37
CA GLN A 23 2.90 18.17 -17.95
C GLN A 23 2.07 18.67 -19.14
N SER A 24 0.96 17.98 -19.43
CA SER A 24 -0.22 18.59 -20.04
C SER A 24 -1.38 18.48 -19.05
N LYS A 25 -1.91 19.62 -18.62
CA LYS A 25 -3.04 19.70 -17.67
C LYS A 25 -4.34 19.25 -18.35
N GLU A 26 -4.60 17.95 -18.40
CA GLU A 26 -5.95 17.43 -18.70
C GLU A 26 -6.33 16.27 -17.77
N ASN A 27 -7.50 16.39 -17.15
CA ASN A 27 -8.23 15.37 -16.38
C ASN A 27 -7.38 14.35 -15.59
N LEU A 28 -6.80 14.79 -14.46
CA LEU A 28 -6.01 13.96 -13.52
C LEU A 28 -6.60 12.57 -13.22
N ASN A 29 -7.92 12.44 -13.17
CA ASN A 29 -8.58 11.15 -12.87
C ASN A 29 -8.29 10.09 -13.94
N ASN A 30 -8.24 10.46 -15.22
CA ASN A 30 -7.93 9.52 -16.30
C ASN A 30 -6.44 9.16 -16.33
N GLU A 31 -5.56 10.11 -15.99
CA GLU A 31 -4.13 9.85 -15.87
C GLU A 31 -3.82 8.84 -14.76
N TYR A 32 -4.45 8.94 -13.59
CA TYR A 32 -4.25 7.95 -12.53
C TYR A 32 -4.71 6.54 -12.95
N ILE A 33 -5.81 6.42 -13.70
CA ILE A 33 -6.29 5.14 -14.22
C ILE A 33 -5.31 4.55 -15.22
N ARG A 34 -4.68 5.39 -16.06
CA ARG A 34 -3.64 4.97 -17.01
C ARG A 34 -2.33 4.59 -16.31
N LEU A 35 -1.95 5.31 -15.25
CA LEU A 35 -0.74 5.06 -14.46
C LEU A 35 -0.86 3.85 -13.50
N PHE A 36 -2.06 3.38 -13.19
CA PHE A 36 -2.26 2.26 -12.27
C PHE A 36 -1.80 0.89 -12.84
N PRO A 37 -2.19 0.49 -14.06
CA PRO A 37 -1.71 -0.73 -14.71
C PRO A 37 -0.35 -0.57 -15.40
N PHE A 38 0.32 0.58 -15.22
CA PHE A 38 1.55 0.96 -15.90
C PHE A 38 2.61 -0.15 -15.83
N SER A 39 2.83 -0.81 -16.97
CA SER A 39 3.86 -1.83 -17.09
C SER A 39 5.22 -1.15 -17.19
N LEU A 40 5.90 -1.04 -16.05
CA LEU A 40 7.25 -0.46 -15.93
C LEU A 40 8.24 -1.04 -16.96
N SER A 41 8.02 -2.28 -17.43
CA SER A 41 8.90 -2.96 -18.38
C SER A 41 8.79 -2.44 -19.82
N VAL A 42 7.61 -1.95 -20.23
CA VAL A 42 7.38 -1.45 -21.60
C VAL A 42 7.99 -0.06 -21.74
N CYS A 43 7.65 0.87 -20.84
CA CYS A 43 8.15 2.24 -20.88
C CYS A 43 9.67 2.34 -20.68
N LYS A 44 10.23 1.53 -19.76
CA LYS A 44 11.68 1.53 -19.51
C LYS A 44 12.49 1.22 -20.77
N ASN A 45 12.01 0.35 -21.66
CA ASN A 45 12.71 0.06 -22.91
C ASN A 45 12.53 1.16 -23.96
N MET A 46 11.36 1.80 -24.03
CA MET A 46 11.10 2.89 -24.97
C MET A 46 11.96 4.12 -24.65
N VAL A 47 12.09 4.44 -23.37
CA VAL A 47 13.00 5.49 -22.87
C VAL A 47 14.47 5.13 -23.15
N LEU A 48 14.88 3.88 -22.88
CA LEU A 48 16.26 3.42 -23.14
C LEU A 48 16.61 3.39 -24.64
N LYS A 49 15.64 3.21 -25.54
CA LYS A 49 15.83 3.24 -27.00
C LYS A 49 15.71 4.64 -27.61
N GLY A 50 15.46 5.69 -26.80
CA GLY A 50 15.31 7.07 -27.28
C GLY A 50 14.06 7.31 -28.13
N GLN A 51 13.07 6.43 -28.06
CA GLN A 51 11.82 6.56 -28.82
C GLN A 51 10.87 7.51 -28.08
N CYS A 52 10.62 8.68 -28.66
CA CYS A 52 9.58 9.60 -28.18
C CYS A 52 8.24 9.11 -28.71
N VAL A 53 7.44 8.51 -27.83
CA VAL A 53 6.05 8.10 -28.13
C VAL A 53 5.12 9.00 -27.36
N VAL A 54 4.03 9.42 -28.00
CA VAL A 54 3.00 10.25 -27.37
C VAL A 54 2.37 9.44 -26.23
N PHE A 55 2.19 10.03 -25.05
CA PHE A 55 1.68 9.32 -23.86
C PHE A 55 0.34 8.61 -24.11
N ASP A 56 -0.49 9.17 -25.00
CA ASP A 56 -1.77 8.60 -25.41
C ASP A 56 -1.67 7.30 -26.23
N GLU A 57 -0.52 7.02 -26.84
CA GLU A 57 -0.28 5.84 -27.67
C GLU A 57 0.28 4.65 -26.86
N ILE A 58 0.54 4.85 -25.57
CA ILE A 58 1.06 3.82 -24.66
C ILE A 58 -0.07 2.86 -24.26
N ILE A 59 0.25 1.56 -24.23
CA ILE A 59 -0.68 0.50 -23.85
C ILE A 59 -0.78 0.43 -22.32
N PHE A 60 -1.93 0.83 -21.75
CA PHE A 60 -2.17 0.78 -20.30
C PHE A 60 -3.13 -0.34 -19.91
N CYS A 61 -4.18 -0.53 -20.69
CA CYS A 61 -5.23 -1.52 -20.45
C CYS A 61 -5.42 -2.40 -21.67
N ARG A 62 -6.01 -3.58 -21.48
CA ARG A 62 -6.34 -4.49 -22.60
C ARG A 62 -7.23 -3.81 -23.64
N ASP A 63 -8.12 -2.94 -23.18
CA ASP A 63 -9.10 -2.26 -24.02
C ASP A 63 -8.41 -1.29 -25.00
N ASP A 64 -7.21 -0.79 -24.67
CA ASP A 64 -6.42 0.07 -25.56
C ASP A 64 -5.91 -0.72 -26.79
N ILE A 65 -5.53 -1.99 -26.59
CA ILE A 65 -5.12 -2.90 -27.69
C ILE A 65 -6.29 -3.13 -28.64
N LEU A 66 -7.46 -3.43 -28.09
CA LEU A 66 -8.66 -3.68 -28.88
C LEU A 66 -9.03 -2.46 -29.73
N ASN A 67 -9.11 -1.28 -29.10
CA ASN A 67 -9.50 -0.05 -29.79
C ASN A 67 -8.47 0.37 -30.85
N TYR A 68 -7.17 0.24 -30.55
CA TYR A 68 -6.11 0.56 -31.49
C TYR A 68 -6.14 -0.34 -32.72
N LEU A 69 -6.26 -1.66 -32.54
CA LEU A 69 -6.30 -2.60 -33.66
C LEU A 69 -7.56 -2.42 -34.52
N ILE A 70 -8.71 -2.14 -33.91
CA ILE A 70 -9.93 -1.79 -34.65
C ILE A 70 -9.73 -0.48 -35.44
N SER A 71 -9.06 0.53 -34.87
CA SER A 71 -8.77 1.79 -35.57
C SER A 71 -7.84 1.61 -36.78
N LYS A 72 -7.00 0.56 -36.76
CA LYS A 72 -6.13 0.14 -37.86
C LYS A 72 -6.83 -0.77 -38.89
N GLY A 73 -8.13 -1.03 -38.70
CA GLY A 73 -8.96 -1.76 -39.65
C GLY A 73 -9.01 -3.28 -39.44
N LEU A 74 -8.45 -3.82 -38.35
CA LEU A 74 -8.60 -5.25 -38.05
C LEU A 74 -10.04 -5.60 -37.68
N GLU A 75 -10.48 -6.79 -38.06
CA GLU A 75 -11.78 -7.32 -37.65
C GLU A 75 -11.87 -7.42 -36.12
N LYS A 76 -13.03 -7.06 -35.56
CA LYS A 76 -13.27 -7.05 -34.11
C LYS A 76 -12.97 -8.39 -33.43
N SER A 77 -13.27 -9.51 -34.11
CA SER A 77 -13.03 -10.86 -33.62
C SER A 77 -11.53 -11.13 -33.44
N MET A 78 -10.72 -10.76 -34.44
CA MET A 78 -9.28 -10.92 -34.44
C MET A 78 -8.59 -9.96 -33.46
N ALA A 79 -9.02 -8.70 -33.41
CA ALA A 79 -8.53 -7.73 -32.44
C ALA A 79 -8.82 -8.19 -31.00
N PHE A 80 -10.00 -8.78 -30.76
CA PHE A 80 -10.36 -9.38 -29.47
C PHE A 80 -9.48 -10.59 -29.11
N GLU A 81 -9.20 -11.46 -30.07
CA GLU A 81 -8.32 -12.60 -29.89
C GLU A 81 -6.89 -12.16 -29.52
N ILE A 82 -6.33 -11.19 -30.26
CA ILE A 82 -5.01 -10.61 -29.96
C ILE A 82 -5.00 -10.01 -28.55
N MET A 83 -6.01 -9.20 -28.22
CA MET A 83 -6.14 -8.59 -26.90
C MET A 83 -6.14 -9.64 -25.78
N GLU A 84 -6.98 -10.68 -25.86
CA GLU A 84 -7.09 -11.69 -24.80
C GLU A 84 -5.85 -12.58 -24.70
N LEU A 85 -5.16 -12.82 -25.81
CA LEU A 85 -3.91 -13.57 -25.86
C LEU A 85 -2.78 -12.77 -25.20
N VAL A 86 -2.61 -11.50 -25.56
CA VAL A 86 -1.59 -10.59 -25.02
C VAL A 86 -1.83 -10.31 -23.54
N ARG A 87 -3.08 -10.07 -23.14
CA ARG A 87 -3.44 -9.83 -21.73
C ARG A 87 -3.00 -10.94 -20.79
N LYS A 88 -2.97 -12.19 -21.28
CA LYS A 88 -2.60 -13.37 -20.51
C LYS A 88 -1.14 -13.76 -20.70
N GLY A 89 -0.34 -12.98 -21.44
CA GLY A 89 1.05 -13.30 -21.74
C GLY A 89 1.23 -14.55 -22.61
N LYS A 90 0.17 -15.01 -23.30
CA LYS A 90 0.16 -16.29 -24.03
C LYS A 90 0.90 -16.26 -25.37
N GLN A 91 1.23 -15.08 -25.88
CA GLN A 91 2.01 -14.90 -27.11
C GLN A 91 3.40 -15.52 -27.06
N ASN A 92 3.99 -15.64 -25.87
CA ASN A 92 5.28 -16.29 -25.71
C ASN A 92 5.17 -17.83 -25.67
N HIS A 93 3.97 -18.35 -25.40
CA HIS A 93 3.70 -19.79 -25.35
C HIS A 93 3.30 -20.36 -26.71
N ASP A 94 2.51 -19.62 -27.49
CA ASP A 94 2.06 -20.04 -28.82
C ASP A 94 2.73 -19.21 -29.93
N LYS A 95 3.99 -19.56 -30.23
CA LYS A 95 4.83 -18.80 -31.18
C LYS A 95 4.30 -18.84 -32.60
N GLN A 96 3.70 -19.94 -33.04
CA GLN A 96 3.15 -20.06 -34.40
C GLN A 96 1.94 -19.14 -34.57
N LYS A 97 1.03 -19.15 -33.60
CA LYS A 97 -0.11 -18.25 -33.57
C LYS A 97 0.33 -16.79 -33.48
N TRP A 98 1.32 -16.47 -32.64
CA TRP A 98 1.85 -15.11 -32.54
C TRP A 98 2.49 -14.62 -33.84
N LEU A 99 3.23 -15.48 -34.55
CA LEU A 99 3.80 -15.13 -35.86
C LEU A 99 2.73 -14.79 -36.89
N TYR A 100 1.65 -15.58 -36.96
CA TYR A 100 0.50 -15.30 -37.82
C TYR A 100 -0.15 -13.96 -37.46
N LEU A 101 -0.50 -13.75 -36.19
CA LEU A 101 -1.13 -12.51 -35.72
C LEU A 101 -0.22 -11.29 -35.94
N SER A 102 1.10 -11.43 -35.75
CA SER A 102 2.09 -10.38 -36.00
C SER A 102 2.16 -10.00 -37.47
N LYS A 103 2.09 -10.98 -38.38
CA LYS A 103 2.03 -10.71 -39.82
C LYS A 103 0.76 -9.94 -40.17
N THR A 104 -0.39 -10.40 -39.69
CA THR A 104 -1.67 -9.71 -39.95
C THR A 104 -1.68 -8.28 -39.41
N MET A 105 -1.09 -8.04 -38.23
CA MET A 105 -0.92 -6.68 -37.69
C MET A 105 -0.06 -5.80 -38.61
N ARG A 106 1.06 -6.32 -39.14
CA ARG A 106 1.90 -5.59 -40.10
C ARG A 106 1.17 -5.29 -41.40
N ASP A 107 0.40 -6.24 -41.92
CA ASP A 107 -0.39 -6.06 -43.15
C ASP A 107 -1.44 -4.93 -43.01
N HIS A 108 -1.83 -4.59 -41.77
CA HIS A 108 -2.73 -3.49 -41.44
C HIS A 108 -2.01 -2.21 -40.95
N ASN A 109 -0.72 -2.06 -41.27
CA ASN A 109 0.08 -0.87 -40.90
C ASN A 109 0.12 -0.60 -39.38
N VAL A 110 0.20 -1.67 -38.57
CA VAL A 110 0.58 -1.59 -37.17
C VAL A 110 2.11 -1.55 -37.08
N ASP A 111 2.63 -0.53 -36.42
CA ASP A 111 4.08 -0.34 -36.30
C ASP A 111 4.77 -1.48 -35.54
N ASP A 112 5.99 -1.83 -35.95
CA ASP A 112 6.77 -2.92 -35.35
C ASP A 112 7.05 -2.71 -33.85
N TRP A 113 7.22 -1.45 -33.41
CA TRP A 113 7.45 -1.15 -31.99
C TRP A 113 6.22 -1.53 -31.13
N TYR A 114 5.01 -1.40 -31.68
CA TYR A 114 3.77 -1.75 -30.99
C TYR A 114 3.67 -3.27 -30.85
N ILE A 115 3.98 -4.01 -31.91
CA ILE A 115 4.01 -5.47 -31.91
C ILE A 115 5.06 -6.00 -30.92
N GLU A 116 6.26 -5.41 -30.91
CA GLU A 116 7.32 -5.75 -29.95
C GLU A 116 6.85 -5.48 -28.50
N SER A 117 6.13 -4.38 -28.29
CA SER A 117 5.57 -4.03 -26.98
C SER A 117 4.53 -5.05 -26.52
N LEU A 118 3.60 -5.44 -27.39
CA LEU A 118 2.61 -6.49 -27.10
C LEU A 118 3.29 -7.82 -26.73
N GLN A 119 4.40 -8.18 -27.36
CA GLN A 119 5.13 -9.41 -27.07
C GLN A 119 5.67 -9.45 -25.63
N ARG A 120 6.06 -8.29 -25.09
CA ARG A 120 6.68 -8.15 -23.76
C ARG A 120 5.66 -8.12 -22.61
N ILE A 121 4.38 -7.91 -22.91
CA ILE A 121 3.33 -7.83 -21.88
C ILE A 121 3.11 -9.22 -21.27
N GLN A 122 3.38 -9.36 -19.97
CA GLN A 122 3.12 -10.60 -19.25
C GLN A 122 1.66 -10.67 -18.75
N TYR A 123 1.11 -9.53 -18.37
CA TYR A 123 -0.26 -9.40 -17.91
C TYR A 123 -0.75 -7.97 -18.10
N LEU A 124 -2.04 -7.80 -18.37
CA LEU A 124 -2.66 -6.47 -18.49
C LEU A 124 -4.02 -6.44 -17.79
N PHE A 125 -4.33 -5.35 -17.10
CA PHE A 125 -5.61 -5.20 -16.42
C PHE A 125 -6.72 -4.73 -17.38
N PRO A 126 -7.98 -5.14 -17.16
CA PRO A 126 -9.14 -4.48 -17.74
C PRO A 126 -9.30 -3.06 -17.20
N LYS A 127 -9.72 -2.11 -18.06
CA LYS A 127 -9.94 -0.72 -17.65
C LYS A 127 -10.92 -0.55 -16.47
N PRO A 128 -12.06 -1.28 -16.38
CA PRO A 128 -12.96 -1.17 -15.23
C PRO A 128 -12.30 -1.57 -13.90
N HIS A 129 -11.37 -2.54 -13.92
CA HIS A 129 -10.65 -2.96 -12.73
C HIS A 129 -9.68 -1.87 -12.27
N ALA A 130 -8.87 -1.32 -13.19
CA ALA A 130 -8.00 -0.20 -12.88
C ALA A 130 -8.80 1.00 -12.32
N ALA A 131 -9.92 1.35 -12.97
CA ALA A 131 -10.80 2.43 -12.53
C ALA A 131 -11.35 2.21 -11.11
N ALA A 132 -11.80 0.99 -10.78
CA ALA A 132 -12.29 0.67 -9.44
C ALA A 132 -11.19 0.82 -8.36
N TYR A 133 -9.96 0.39 -8.67
CA TYR A 133 -8.83 0.50 -7.74
C TYR A 133 -8.40 1.95 -7.54
N VAL A 134 -8.33 2.73 -8.62
CA VAL A 134 -8.04 4.17 -8.53
C VAL A 134 -9.12 4.90 -7.76
N LEU A 135 -10.40 4.61 -8.01
CA LEU A 135 -11.50 5.20 -7.25
C LEU A 135 -11.37 4.89 -5.75
N MET A 136 -11.03 3.66 -5.38
CA MET A 136 -10.82 3.31 -3.97
C MET A 136 -9.59 4.00 -3.38
N ALA A 137 -8.51 4.15 -4.15
CA ALA A 137 -7.31 4.87 -3.74
C ALA A 137 -7.59 6.37 -3.52
N LEU A 138 -8.35 7.00 -4.41
CA LEU A 138 -8.77 8.40 -4.29
C LEU A 138 -9.66 8.61 -3.05
N ARG A 139 -10.60 7.69 -2.79
CA ARG A 139 -11.41 7.72 -1.56
C ARG A 139 -10.54 7.67 -0.31
N ILE A 140 -9.56 6.78 -0.26
CA ILE A 140 -8.62 6.68 0.87
C ILE A 140 -7.73 7.94 0.97
N ALA A 141 -7.27 8.46 -0.18
CA ALA A 141 -6.44 9.65 -0.25
C ALA A 141 -7.17 10.89 0.28
N TRP A 142 -8.47 11.01 0.00
CA TRP A 142 -9.31 12.08 0.56
C TRP A 142 -9.25 12.10 2.09
N PHE A 143 -9.41 10.93 2.75
CA PHE A 143 -9.25 10.84 4.21
C PHE A 143 -7.82 11.16 4.64
N LYS A 144 -6.81 10.71 3.89
CA LYS A 144 -5.40 11.02 4.22
C LYS A 144 -5.14 12.53 4.24
N VAL A 145 -5.75 13.29 3.33
CA VAL A 145 -5.57 14.75 3.23
C VAL A 145 -6.47 15.50 4.20
N HIS A 146 -7.77 15.24 4.19
CA HIS A 146 -8.79 16.04 4.89
C HIS A 146 -9.18 15.52 6.27
N ALA A 147 -8.97 14.23 6.55
CA ALA A 147 -9.28 13.61 7.85
C ALA A 147 -8.14 12.68 8.30
N PRO A 148 -6.91 13.19 8.43
CA PRO A 148 -5.69 12.39 8.59
C PRO A 148 -5.70 11.47 9.80
N LEU A 149 -6.21 11.92 10.95
CA LEU A 149 -6.27 11.09 12.15
C LEU A 149 -7.15 9.85 11.94
N LEU A 150 -8.28 10.01 11.22
CA LEU A 150 -9.16 8.90 10.84
C LEU A 150 -8.48 7.97 9.83
N PHE A 151 -7.73 8.52 8.88
CA PHE A 151 -6.91 7.73 7.96
C PHE A 151 -5.88 6.89 8.72
N TYR A 152 -5.11 7.48 9.65
CA TYR A 152 -4.10 6.76 10.42
C TYR A 152 -4.73 5.70 11.32
N LYS A 153 -5.84 6.01 12.02
CA LYS A 153 -6.61 5.01 12.77
C LYS A 153 -6.96 3.82 11.89
N GLY A 154 -7.56 4.05 10.72
CA GLY A 154 -7.97 2.99 9.80
C GLY A 154 -6.77 2.20 9.28
N TYR A 155 -5.69 2.88 8.90
CA TYR A 155 -4.47 2.26 8.38
C TYR A 155 -3.82 1.34 9.41
N PHE A 156 -3.53 1.84 10.62
CA PHE A 156 -2.87 1.05 11.66
C PHE A 156 -3.74 -0.07 12.21
N SER A 157 -5.07 0.10 12.27
CA SER A 157 -5.98 -0.92 12.81
C SER A 157 -6.30 -2.07 11.84
N THR A 158 -6.10 -1.88 10.52
CA THR A 158 -6.56 -2.86 9.52
C THR A 158 -5.46 -3.35 8.58
N ARG A 159 -4.44 -2.54 8.28
CA ARG A 159 -3.41 -2.87 7.27
C ARG A 159 -2.10 -3.30 7.89
N VAL A 160 -1.82 -2.86 9.11
CA VAL A 160 -0.55 -3.13 9.77
C VAL A 160 -0.68 -4.39 10.62
N SER A 161 0.25 -5.32 10.41
CA SER A 161 0.38 -6.57 11.17
C SER A 161 1.59 -6.56 12.10
N GLN A 162 2.64 -5.81 11.74
CA GLN A 162 3.90 -5.75 12.47
C GLN A 162 4.10 -4.37 13.10
N PHE A 163 4.09 -4.34 14.43
CA PHE A 163 4.26 -3.14 15.23
C PHE A 163 5.62 -3.12 15.96
N ASP A 164 6.02 -1.92 16.35
CA ASP A 164 7.22 -1.68 17.14
C ASP A 164 6.83 -0.63 18.19
N TYR A 165 6.21 -1.13 19.27
CA TYR A 165 5.53 -0.32 20.29
C TYR A 165 6.43 0.78 20.85
N ASP A 166 7.62 0.39 21.30
CA ASP A 166 8.58 1.28 21.96
C ASP A 166 8.96 2.43 21.04
N ASN A 167 9.27 2.13 19.78
CA ASN A 167 9.71 3.12 18.81
C ASN A 167 8.57 4.03 18.31
N MET A 168 7.34 3.53 18.26
CA MET A 168 6.18 4.34 17.83
C MET A 168 5.83 5.44 18.84
N ILE A 169 6.16 5.27 20.12
CA ILE A 169 5.88 6.27 21.15
C ILE A 169 6.94 7.38 21.18
N LEU A 170 8.16 7.10 20.73
CA LEU A 170 9.28 8.06 20.76
C LEU A 170 8.96 9.38 20.04
N ALA A 171 9.62 10.45 20.48
CA ALA A 171 9.62 11.73 19.79
C ALA A 171 10.12 11.60 18.35
N CYS A 172 9.66 12.52 17.47
CA CYS A 172 9.90 12.42 16.03
C CYS A 172 11.41 12.35 15.67
N ASP A 173 12.26 13.12 16.34
CA ASP A 173 13.71 13.14 16.08
C ASP A 173 14.38 11.80 16.41
N ASN A 174 13.98 11.18 17.52
CA ASN A 174 14.49 9.88 17.92
C ASN A 174 14.00 8.79 16.96
N LEU A 175 12.73 8.83 16.58
CA LEU A 175 12.18 7.92 15.59
C LEU A 175 12.89 8.04 14.23
N LYS A 176 13.23 9.25 13.80
CA LYS A 176 13.97 9.49 12.55
C LYS A 176 15.34 8.80 12.57
N LYS A 177 16.11 8.96 13.66
CA LYS A 177 17.42 8.30 13.82
C LYS A 177 17.31 6.78 13.69
N ILE A 178 16.31 6.19 14.36
CA ILE A 178 16.06 4.75 14.32
C ILE A 178 15.70 4.26 12.91
N ILE A 179 14.89 5.03 12.17
CA ILE A 179 14.54 4.71 10.78
C ILE A 179 15.79 4.77 9.88
N ASP A 180 16.64 5.78 10.04
CA ASP A 180 17.85 5.96 9.25
C ASP A 180 18.87 4.84 9.52
N GLU A 181 19.04 4.46 10.78
CA GLU A 181 19.90 3.33 11.18
C GLU A 181 19.39 1.99 10.65
N LYS A 182 18.09 1.70 10.80
CA LYS A 182 17.48 0.46 10.29
C LYS A 182 17.51 0.39 8.78
N SER A 183 17.41 1.51 8.07
CA SER A 183 17.42 1.56 6.60
C SER A 183 18.78 1.21 5.97
N LYS A 184 19.88 1.29 6.74
CA LYS A 184 21.24 0.97 6.27
C LYS A 184 21.61 -0.52 6.44
N LYS A 185 20.78 -1.31 7.13
CA LYS A 185 21.06 -2.70 7.46
C LYS A 185 20.32 -3.65 6.51
N GLU A 186 20.88 -4.85 6.33
CA GLU A 186 20.11 -5.94 5.76
C GLU A 186 19.07 -6.42 6.77
N LEU A 187 17.81 -6.40 6.36
CA LEU A 187 16.66 -6.69 7.23
C LEU A 187 15.91 -7.92 6.74
N THR A 188 15.43 -8.72 7.69
CA THR A 188 14.47 -9.79 7.42
C THR A 188 13.13 -9.21 6.94
N LEU A 189 12.26 -10.07 6.39
CA LEU A 189 10.94 -9.67 5.89
C LEU A 189 10.10 -8.96 6.97
N VAL A 190 10.05 -9.54 8.19
CA VAL A 190 9.34 -8.96 9.34
C VAL A 190 9.95 -7.62 9.76
N GLN A 191 11.28 -7.50 9.76
CA GLN A 191 11.96 -6.24 10.09
C GLN A 191 11.69 -5.15 9.04
N LYS A 192 11.59 -5.51 7.76
CA LYS A 192 11.19 -4.58 6.69
C LYS A 192 9.75 -4.09 6.88
N GLU A 193 8.84 -4.96 7.30
CA GLU A 193 7.46 -4.59 7.62
C GLU A 193 7.40 -3.64 8.83
N LYS A 194 8.11 -3.94 9.93
CA LYS A 194 8.22 -3.03 11.08
C LYS A 194 8.82 -1.67 10.67
N LEU A 195 9.88 -1.65 9.86
CA LEU A 195 10.47 -0.41 9.35
C LEU A 195 9.47 0.39 8.49
N HIS A 196 8.65 -0.30 7.69
CA HIS A 196 7.59 0.36 6.92
C HIS A 196 6.55 1.01 7.84
N THR A 197 6.09 0.29 8.87
CA THR A 197 5.19 0.82 9.89
C THR A 197 5.77 2.08 10.54
N LEU A 198 7.06 2.06 10.92
CA LEU A 198 7.75 3.21 11.51
C LEU A 198 7.82 4.42 10.58
N LYS A 199 8.00 4.22 9.26
CA LYS A 199 7.99 5.32 8.29
C LYS A 199 6.63 6.02 8.22
N ILE A 200 5.52 5.26 8.29
CA ILE A 200 4.18 5.84 8.33
C ILE A 200 3.89 6.48 9.70
N ALA A 201 4.37 5.90 10.79
CA ALA A 201 4.30 6.50 12.13
C ALA A 201 5.03 7.84 12.19
N LYS A 202 6.20 7.95 11.55
CA LYS A 202 6.92 9.22 11.39
C LYS A 202 6.13 10.23 10.58
N GLU A 203 5.57 9.83 9.44
CA GLU A 203 4.71 10.71 8.62
C GLU A 203 3.55 11.28 9.45
N MET A 204 2.89 10.45 10.26
CA MET A 204 1.82 10.88 11.17
C MET A 204 2.32 11.92 12.18
N LYS A 205 3.50 11.69 12.80
CA LYS A 205 4.14 12.63 13.74
C LYS A 205 4.57 13.93 13.09
N ASP A 206 5.16 13.88 11.90
CA ASP A 206 5.54 15.08 11.13
C ASP A 206 4.32 15.97 10.81
N ARG A 207 3.12 15.38 10.76
CA ARG A 207 1.86 16.09 10.54
C ARG A 207 1.18 16.58 11.82
N GLY A 208 1.85 16.47 12.97
CA GLY A 208 1.36 16.97 14.25
C GLY A 208 0.45 16.00 15.03
N TYR A 209 0.36 14.73 14.63
CA TYR A 209 -0.40 13.71 15.34
C TYR A 209 0.52 12.78 16.12
N ASN A 210 0.09 12.29 17.28
CA ASN A 210 0.96 11.46 18.14
C ASN A 210 0.36 10.08 18.46
N PHE A 211 1.20 9.19 18.97
CA PHE A 211 0.76 7.95 19.61
C PHE A 211 0.76 8.16 21.11
N LEU A 212 -0.33 7.77 21.75
CA LEU A 212 -0.40 7.64 23.19
C LEU A 212 -0.06 6.20 23.58
N PRO A 213 0.61 6.00 24.73
CA PRO A 213 0.83 4.66 25.26
C PRO A 213 -0.50 3.94 25.50
N ILE A 214 -0.43 2.62 25.66
CA ILE A 214 -1.61 1.84 26.05
C ILE A 214 -2.17 2.39 27.37
N ASP A 215 -3.44 2.74 27.34
CA ASP A 215 -4.27 2.99 28.53
C ASP A 215 -5.09 1.71 28.79
N LEU A 216 -4.92 1.10 29.96
CA LEU A 216 -5.58 -0.17 30.29
C LEU A 216 -7.12 -0.08 30.32
N ASN A 217 -7.67 1.11 30.53
CA ASN A 217 -9.10 1.36 30.60
C ASN A 217 -9.69 1.96 29.32
N LYS A 218 -8.87 2.42 28.37
CA LYS A 218 -9.35 2.95 27.06
C LYS A 218 -8.92 2.15 25.83
N SER A 219 -7.78 1.47 25.88
CA SER A 219 -7.20 0.80 24.69
C SER A 219 -8.05 -0.38 24.26
N GLU A 220 -8.15 -0.62 22.96
CA GLU A 220 -8.85 -1.79 22.41
C GLU A 220 -7.87 -2.93 22.13
N ALA A 221 -8.42 -4.10 21.81
CA ALA A 221 -7.61 -5.29 21.56
C ALA A 221 -6.69 -5.11 20.34
N ASN A 222 -7.26 -4.65 19.23
CA ASN A 222 -6.56 -4.49 17.94
C ASN A 222 -6.84 -3.16 17.22
N LEU A 223 -7.75 -2.34 17.73
CA LEU A 223 -8.13 -1.07 17.11
C LEU A 223 -7.44 0.10 17.79
N PHE A 224 -6.82 0.99 17.00
CA PHE A 224 -6.35 2.26 17.51
C PHE A 224 -7.55 3.15 17.87
N VAL A 225 -7.51 3.75 19.05
CA VAL A 225 -8.57 4.66 19.53
C VAL A 225 -8.12 6.09 19.32
N MET A 226 -9.01 6.95 18.80
CA MET A 226 -8.71 8.37 18.60
C MET A 226 -8.93 9.13 19.90
N GLU A 227 -7.93 9.89 20.31
CA GLU A 227 -8.02 10.89 21.37
C GLU A 227 -7.99 12.28 20.70
N LEU A 228 -9.18 12.84 20.49
CA LEU A 228 -9.36 14.08 19.72
C LEU A 228 -8.77 15.30 20.45
N SER A 229 -8.79 15.29 21.78
CA SER A 229 -8.27 16.38 22.61
C SER A 229 -6.77 16.64 22.40
N SER A 230 -6.02 15.60 22.05
CA SER A 230 -4.56 15.63 21.88
C SER A 230 -4.12 15.28 20.46
N ASN A 231 -5.04 15.22 19.49
CA ASN A 231 -4.76 14.80 18.11
C ASN A 231 -3.93 13.50 18.05
N SER A 232 -4.32 12.50 18.84
CA SER A 232 -3.49 11.32 19.04
C SER A 232 -4.24 10.00 18.86
N LEU A 233 -3.48 8.92 18.68
CA LEU A 233 -4.00 7.55 18.66
C LEU A 233 -3.49 6.78 19.87
N ILE A 234 -4.40 6.27 20.68
CA ILE A 234 -4.08 5.33 21.76
C ILE A 234 -3.79 3.96 21.14
N MET A 235 -2.64 3.40 21.48
CA MET A 235 -2.18 2.13 20.93
C MET A 235 -2.99 0.95 21.50
N PRO A 236 -3.39 -0.03 20.66
CA PRO A 236 -4.09 -1.23 21.12
C PRO A 236 -3.15 -2.27 21.74
N PHE A 237 -3.71 -3.21 22.50
CA PHE A 237 -2.94 -4.26 23.16
C PHE A 237 -2.13 -5.14 22.19
N ILE A 238 -2.62 -5.39 20.97
CA ILE A 238 -1.93 -6.19 19.94
C ILE A 238 -0.56 -5.62 19.53
N THR A 239 -0.27 -4.36 19.87
CA THR A 239 1.04 -3.74 19.59
C THR A 239 2.15 -4.24 20.51
N ILE A 240 1.82 -4.87 21.65
CA ILE A 240 2.79 -5.49 22.55
C ILE A 240 3.32 -6.79 21.92
N ASP A 241 4.62 -6.81 21.63
CA ASP A 241 5.27 -8.00 21.07
C ASP A 241 5.02 -9.24 21.95
N GLY A 242 4.50 -10.32 21.35
CA GLY A 242 4.18 -11.57 22.03
C GLY A 242 2.79 -11.62 22.69
N LEU A 243 2.05 -10.51 22.74
CA LEU A 243 0.64 -10.52 23.15
C LEU A 243 -0.22 -10.81 21.93
N GLY A 244 -0.68 -12.06 21.79
CA GLY A 244 -1.56 -12.47 20.70
C GLY A 244 -2.98 -11.92 20.83
N GLN A 245 -3.77 -12.04 19.74
CA GLN A 245 -5.15 -11.54 19.67
C GLN A 245 -6.05 -12.08 20.79
N VAL A 246 -5.88 -13.35 21.18
CA VAL A 246 -6.66 -13.96 22.28
C VAL A 246 -6.37 -13.26 23.60
N GLY A 247 -5.09 -13.01 23.90
CA GLY A 247 -4.69 -12.31 25.13
C GLY A 247 -5.21 -10.87 25.13
N ALA A 248 -5.09 -10.16 24.00
CA ALA A 248 -5.62 -8.82 23.84
C ALA A 248 -7.15 -8.75 24.05
N ASN A 249 -7.90 -9.70 23.48
CA ASN A 249 -9.36 -9.80 23.66
C ASN A 249 -9.73 -10.12 25.11
N ASN A 250 -8.96 -10.98 25.79
CA ASN A 250 -9.21 -11.32 27.19
C ASN A 250 -9.07 -10.10 28.11
N ILE A 251 -8.10 -9.21 27.85
CA ILE A 251 -7.96 -7.96 28.60
C ILE A 251 -9.22 -7.10 28.44
N VAL A 252 -9.67 -6.88 27.19
CA VAL A 252 -10.86 -6.06 26.91
C VAL A 252 -12.12 -6.69 27.50
N LYS A 253 -12.25 -8.02 27.42
CA LYS A 253 -13.37 -8.75 28.00
C LYS A 253 -13.40 -8.61 29.53
N ALA A 254 -12.26 -8.81 30.18
CA ALA A 254 -12.14 -8.63 31.62
C ALA A 254 -12.56 -7.20 31.97
N ARG A 255 -11.98 -6.16 31.34
CA ARG A 255 -12.34 -4.74 31.57
C ARG A 255 -13.85 -4.47 31.54
N GLY A 256 -14.60 -5.18 30.69
CA GLY A 256 -16.05 -5.01 30.55
C GLY A 256 -16.85 -5.30 31.84
N GLU A 257 -16.30 -6.06 32.79
CA GLU A 257 -16.96 -6.32 34.08
C GLU A 257 -16.82 -5.12 35.04
N LYS A 258 -15.65 -4.48 35.06
CA LYS A 258 -15.28 -3.33 35.90
C LYS A 258 -13.96 -2.75 35.39
N LEU A 259 -13.79 -1.43 35.46
CA LEU A 259 -12.50 -0.77 35.23
C LEU A 259 -11.40 -1.40 36.10
N PHE A 260 -10.19 -1.45 35.55
CA PHE A 260 -9.05 -2.03 36.25
C PHE A 260 -8.50 -1.10 37.32
N THR A 261 -8.00 -1.72 38.38
CA THR A 261 -7.19 -1.10 39.43
C THR A 261 -5.86 -1.86 39.50
N GLN A 262 -4.85 -1.27 40.15
CA GLN A 262 -3.54 -1.90 40.28
C GLN A 262 -3.61 -3.29 40.93
N GLN A 263 -4.48 -3.46 41.93
CA GLN A 263 -4.61 -4.70 42.69
C GLN A 263 -5.37 -5.82 41.96
N ASP A 264 -6.20 -5.43 40.98
CA ASP A 264 -7.16 -6.33 40.33
C ASP A 264 -6.73 -6.80 38.94
N PHE A 265 -5.98 -5.96 38.22
CA PHE A 265 -5.58 -6.23 36.83
C PHE A 265 -4.94 -7.62 36.64
N GLU A 266 -3.93 -7.94 37.46
CA GLU A 266 -3.19 -9.21 37.32
C GLU A 266 -4.06 -10.43 37.61
N LYS A 267 -4.97 -10.31 38.60
CA LYS A 267 -5.85 -11.39 39.04
C LYS A 267 -6.87 -11.75 37.97
N ARG A 268 -7.44 -10.75 37.28
CA ARG A 268 -8.49 -10.94 36.27
C ARG A 268 -7.95 -11.35 34.90
N VAL A 269 -6.86 -10.74 34.44
CA VAL A 269 -6.38 -10.96 33.07
C VAL A 269 -5.57 -12.25 32.93
N LYS A 270 -4.85 -12.67 33.99
CA LYS A 270 -4.04 -13.91 34.01
C LYS A 270 -3.04 -14.00 32.84
N LEU A 271 -2.26 -12.95 32.64
CA LEU A 271 -1.20 -12.93 31.63
C LEU A 271 -0.05 -13.87 32.00
N ASN A 272 0.68 -14.36 31.01
CA ASN A 272 1.92 -15.10 31.26
C ASN A 272 2.99 -14.17 31.86
N LYS A 273 3.99 -14.75 32.54
CA LYS A 273 5.03 -13.98 33.25
C LYS A 273 5.80 -13.02 32.34
N THR A 274 6.10 -13.43 31.11
CA THR A 274 6.88 -12.63 30.15
C THR A 274 6.11 -11.39 29.71
N ILE A 275 4.82 -11.51 29.38
CA ILE A 275 3.99 -10.38 28.99
C ILE A 275 3.66 -9.51 30.20
N LEU A 276 3.39 -10.11 31.37
CA LEU A 276 3.17 -9.32 32.59
C LEU A 276 4.39 -8.45 32.93
N LYS A 277 5.61 -8.99 32.78
CA LYS A 277 6.84 -8.21 32.92
C LYS A 277 6.89 -7.02 31.96
N LYS A 278 6.48 -7.19 30.69
CA LYS A 278 6.40 -6.06 29.75
C LYS A 278 5.42 -4.97 30.20
N PHE A 279 4.28 -5.34 30.77
CA PHE A 279 3.31 -4.37 31.29
C PHE A 279 3.91 -3.55 32.46
N HIS A 280 4.72 -4.19 33.31
CA HIS A 280 5.48 -3.52 34.37
C HIS A 280 6.60 -2.62 33.82
N ASP A 281 7.40 -3.11 32.88
CA ASP A 281 8.50 -2.37 32.25
C ASP A 281 7.98 -1.11 31.55
N LEU A 282 6.79 -1.19 30.95
CA LEU A 282 6.08 -0.08 30.31
C LEU A 282 5.29 0.80 31.29
N ASN A 283 5.32 0.49 32.60
CA ASN A 283 4.58 1.16 33.66
C ASN A 283 3.06 1.30 33.41
N LEU A 284 2.45 0.38 32.66
CA LEU A 284 1.02 0.47 32.29
C LEU A 284 0.11 0.28 33.51
N ILE A 285 0.49 -0.63 34.42
CA ILE A 285 -0.30 -0.94 35.62
C ILE A 285 -0.27 0.25 36.60
N LYS A 286 0.87 0.93 36.74
CA LYS A 286 1.02 2.06 37.67
C LYS A 286 0.16 3.28 37.31
N GLN A 287 -0.35 3.35 36.09
CA GLN A 287 -1.27 4.41 35.65
C GLN A 287 -2.71 4.20 36.17
N LEU A 288 -3.02 3.00 36.69
CA LEU A 288 -4.33 2.70 37.24
C LEU A 288 -4.52 3.28 38.66
N PRO A 289 -5.76 3.51 39.09
CA PRO A 289 -6.09 3.74 40.49
C PRO A 289 -5.61 2.58 41.37
N LEU A 290 -5.25 2.88 42.61
CA LEU A 290 -4.85 1.86 43.59
C LEU A 290 -6.01 0.92 43.93
N GLU A 291 -7.23 1.46 44.06
CA GLU A 291 -8.47 0.77 44.46
C GLU A 291 -9.69 1.18 43.59
#